data_AF-A0A0C9XC37-F1
#
_entry.id   AF-A0A0C9XC37-F1
#
_cell.length_a   1.000
_cell.length_b   1.000
_cell.length_c   1.000
_cell.angle_alpha   90.00
_cell.angle_beta   90.00
_cell.angle_gamma   90.00
#
_symmetry.space_group_name_H-M   'P 1'
#
loop_
_entity.id
_entity.type
_entity.pdbx_description
1 polymer ?
#
loop_
_entity_poly.entity_id
_entity_poly.type
_entity_poly.pdbx_seq_one_letter_code
_entity_poly.pdbx_strand_id
1 'polypeptide(L)'
;MPGRALSDARKLQRERQTKDGLLIRAVALYRQETEANRKPLSLHKVCKQIEDEHWSETKMKVKLNPCTLRRLVNGGTLKSIRNSEKSWLLESEATMVIDYAIEVACRGFPLSHRRLKEHVDNICRTRLTSVTHFWVPMRLSNSWN
;
A
#
# COMPACT_ATOMS: atom_id res chain seq x y z
N MET A 1 -22.55 6.07 10.97
CA MET A 1 -23.20 7.09 10.12
C MET A 1 -22.53 7.11 8.75
N PRO A 2 -23.19 6.63 7.67
CA PRO A 2 -22.73 6.90 6.31
C PRO A 2 -22.88 8.40 6.00
N GLY A 3 -21.88 9.02 5.35
CA GLY A 3 -21.98 10.40 4.83
C GLY A 3 -20.93 11.43 5.30
N ARG A 4 -19.96 11.08 6.15
CA ARG A 4 -18.89 12.03 6.50
C ARG A 4 -17.88 12.13 5.37
N ALA A 5 -17.62 13.35 4.89
CA ALA A 5 -16.55 13.59 3.93
C ALA A 5 -15.20 13.11 4.50
N LEU A 6 -14.37 12.54 3.63
CA LEU A 6 -13.04 12.09 4.04
C LEU A 6 -12.15 13.29 4.38
N SER A 7 -11.21 13.05 5.29
CA SER A 7 -10.10 13.97 5.47
C SER A 7 -9.32 14.13 4.18
N ASP A 8 -8.71 15.30 3.98
CA ASP A 8 -7.93 15.57 2.77
C ASP A 8 -6.75 14.61 2.62
N ALA A 9 -6.15 14.19 3.73
CA ALA A 9 -5.14 13.14 3.76
C ALA A 9 -5.65 11.81 3.18
N ARG A 10 -6.87 11.38 3.53
CA ARG A 10 -7.48 10.15 2.98
C ARG A 10 -7.82 10.30 1.50
N LYS A 11 -8.30 11.47 1.05
CA LYS A 11 -8.54 11.73 -0.37
C LYS A 11 -7.24 11.61 -1.17
N LEU A 12 -6.18 12.26 -0.69
CA LEU A 12 -4.85 12.23 -1.30
C LEU A 12 -4.27 10.81 -1.34
N GLN A 13 -4.48 10.02 -0.28
CA GLN A 13 -4.05 8.61 -0.24
C GLN A 13 -4.76 7.79 -1.32
N ARG A 14 -6.08 7.93 -1.48
CA ARG A 14 -6.81 7.23 -2.55
C ARG A 14 -6.32 7.64 -3.93
N GLU A 15 -6.14 8.94 -4.17
CA GLU A 15 -5.62 9.42 -5.46
C GLU A 15 -4.26 8.81 -5.79
N ARG A 16 -3.38 8.66 -4.79
CA ARG A 16 -2.09 7.99 -4.95
C ARG A 16 -2.26 6.51 -5.26
N GLN A 17 -3.11 5.79 -4.53
CA GLN A 17 -3.40 4.38 -4.79
C GLN A 17 -3.99 4.16 -6.20
N THR A 18 -4.92 5.01 -6.62
CA THR A 18 -5.47 4.99 -7.99
C THR A 18 -4.37 5.20 -9.03
N LYS A 19 -3.51 6.21 -8.85
CA LYS A 19 -2.38 6.47 -9.76
C LYS A 19 -1.40 5.30 -9.82
N ASP A 20 -1.07 4.71 -8.67
CA ASP A 20 -0.16 3.57 -8.60
C ASP A 20 -0.74 2.34 -9.31
N GLY A 21 -2.04 2.06 -9.12
CA GLY A 21 -2.74 0.99 -9.84
C GLY A 21 -2.78 1.21 -11.36
N LEU A 22 -2.99 2.45 -11.81
CA LEU A 22 -2.92 2.80 -13.23
C LEU A 22 -1.50 2.64 -13.81
N LEU A 23 -0.47 3.00 -13.04
CA LEU A 23 0.93 2.80 -13.45
C LEU A 23 1.28 1.32 -13.57
N ILE A 24 0.80 0.46 -12.66
CA ILE A 24 1.01 -0.99 -12.73
C ILE A 24 0.37 -1.55 -14.00
N ARG A 25 -0.88 -1.17 -14.29
CA ARG A 25 -1.57 -1.54 -15.54
C ARG A 25 -0.79 -1.08 -16.78
N ALA A 26 -0.30 0.15 -16.79
CA ALA A 26 0.49 0.70 -17.89
C ALA A 26 1.81 -0.07 -18.12
N VAL A 27 2.51 -0.47 -17.05
CA VAL A 27 3.74 -1.28 -17.14
C VAL A 27 3.43 -2.66 -17.74
N ALA A 28 2.33 -3.29 -17.30
CA ALA A 28 1.91 -4.61 -17.79
C ALA A 28 1.61 -4.57 -19.30
N LEU A 29 0.83 -3.58 -19.76
CA LEU A 29 0.53 -3.40 -21.19
C LEU A 29 1.80 -3.18 -22.02
N TYR A 30 2.70 -2.30 -21.57
CA TYR A 30 3.93 -2.02 -22.30
C TYR A 30 4.81 -3.28 -22.44
N ARG A 31 4.92 -4.09 -21.37
CA ARG A 31 5.68 -5.34 -21.40
C ARG A 31 5.08 -6.36 -22.37
N GLN A 32 3.76 -6.53 -22.34
CA GLN A 32 3.05 -7.42 -23.25
C GLN A 32 3.27 -7.03 -24.73
N GLU A 33 3.27 -5.73 -25.04
CA GLU A 33 3.55 -5.26 -26.40
C GLU A 33 4.99 -5.51 -26.84
N THR A 34 5.96 -5.33 -25.93
CA THR A 34 7.37 -5.61 -26.21
C THR A 34 7.63 -7.10 -26.46
N GLU A 35 6.96 -7.97 -25.71
CA GLU A 35 7.07 -9.43 -25.84
C GLU A 35 6.41 -9.95 -27.12
N ALA A 36 5.34 -9.29 -27.59
CA ALA A 36 4.69 -9.61 -28.86
C ALA A 36 5.56 -9.31 -30.11
N ASN A 37 6.82 -8.88 -29.92
CA ASN A 37 7.81 -8.56 -30.95
C ASN A 37 7.30 -7.55 -32.00
N ARG A 38 6.28 -6.77 -31.63
CA ARG A 38 5.78 -5.63 -32.40
C ARG A 38 6.62 -4.42 -32.04
N LYS A 39 6.65 -3.40 -32.91
CA LYS A 39 7.18 -2.08 -32.51
C LYS A 39 6.36 -1.60 -31.31
N PRO A 40 6.93 -1.48 -30.10
CA PRO A 40 6.16 -1.15 -28.90
C PRO A 40 5.55 0.24 -29.06
N LEU A 41 4.35 0.44 -28.51
CA LEU A 41 3.76 1.78 -28.50
C LEU A 41 4.68 2.72 -27.71
N SER A 42 4.70 4.00 -28.10
CA SER A 42 5.44 4.98 -27.32
C SER A 42 4.88 5.04 -25.90
N LEU A 43 5.73 5.25 -24.91
CA LEU A 43 5.33 5.37 -23.50
C LEU A 43 4.21 6.41 -23.30
N HIS A 44 4.23 7.49 -24.09
CA HIS A 44 3.16 8.49 -24.09
C HIS A 44 1.82 7.93 -24.56
N LYS A 45 1.83 7.08 -25.59
CA LYS A 45 0.62 6.46 -26.14
C LYS A 45 0.03 5.44 -25.16
N VAL A 46 0.88 4.64 -24.49
CA VAL A 46 0.43 3.73 -23.42
C VAL A 46 -0.17 4.50 -22.25
N CYS A 47 0.48 5.58 -21.78
CA CYS A 47 -0.10 6.43 -20.75
C CYS A 47 -1.46 6.99 -21.19
N LYS A 48 -1.56 7.52 -22.40
CA LYS A 48 -2.82 8.09 -22.91
C LYS A 48 -3.92 7.03 -22.98
N GLN A 49 -3.62 5.83 -23.47
CA GLN A 49 -4.58 4.73 -23.52
C GLN A 49 -5.14 4.40 -22.13
N ILE A 50 -4.28 4.24 -21.12
CA ILE A 50 -4.72 3.98 -19.75
C ILE A 50 -5.52 5.15 -19.16
N GLU A 51 -5.14 6.40 -19.46
CA GLU A 51 -5.90 7.58 -19.05
C GLU A 51 -7.32 7.58 -19.66
N ASP A 52 -7.44 7.24 -20.95
CA ASP A 52 -8.71 7.20 -21.69
C ASP A 52 -9.60 6.02 -21.23
N GLU A 53 -9.02 4.85 -20.97
CA GLU A 53 -9.70 3.69 -20.39
C GLU A 53 -10.25 4.02 -18.99
N HIS A 54 -9.41 4.61 -18.12
CA HIS A 54 -9.83 4.99 -16.77
C HIS A 54 -10.91 6.07 -16.77
N TRP A 55 -10.82 7.04 -17.69
CA TRP A 55 -11.87 8.03 -17.90
C TRP A 55 -13.18 7.38 -18.33
N SER A 56 -13.11 6.37 -19.21
CA SER A 56 -14.30 5.66 -19.69
C SER A 56 -15.00 4.89 -18.57
N GLU A 57 -14.23 4.24 -17.69
CA GLU A 57 -14.71 3.47 -16.54
C GLU A 57 -15.26 4.36 -15.41
N THR A 58 -14.48 5.36 -14.98
CA THR A 58 -14.71 6.06 -13.70
C THR A 58 -15.21 7.50 -13.90
N LYS A 59 -15.13 8.05 -15.12
CA LYS A 59 -15.36 9.48 -15.42
C LYS A 59 -14.50 10.42 -14.57
N MET A 60 -13.33 9.94 -14.14
CA MET A 60 -12.35 10.71 -13.39
C MET A 60 -11.09 10.90 -14.21
N LYS A 61 -10.67 12.16 -14.37
CA LYS A 61 -9.48 12.49 -15.14
C LYS A 61 -8.25 12.35 -14.27
N VAL A 62 -7.38 11.41 -14.61
CA VAL A 62 -6.08 11.21 -13.96
C VAL A 62 -4.99 11.41 -15.00
N LYS A 63 -3.95 12.17 -14.66
CA LYS A 63 -2.78 12.34 -15.52
C LYS A 63 -1.64 11.45 -15.06
N LEU A 64 -1.10 10.65 -15.98
CA LEU A 64 0.09 9.83 -15.80
C LEU A 64 1.31 10.52 -16.40
N ASN A 65 2.46 10.38 -15.74
CA ASN A 65 3.73 10.91 -16.23
C ASN A 65 4.51 9.83 -16.98
N PRO A 66 4.79 10.01 -18.30
CA PRO A 66 5.54 9.04 -19.10
C PRO A 66 6.96 8.78 -18.58
N CYS A 67 7.61 9.75 -17.94
CA CYS A 67 8.93 9.56 -17.31
C CYS A 67 8.86 8.60 -16.12
N THR A 68 7.76 8.64 -15.36
CA THR A 68 7.53 7.69 -14.27
C THR A 68 7.34 6.28 -14.84
N LEU A 69 6.55 6.13 -15.91
CA LEU A 69 6.38 4.85 -16.59
C LEU A 69 7.71 4.29 -17.09
N ARG A 70 8.53 5.11 -17.76
CA ARG A 70 9.88 4.73 -18.21
C ARG A 70 10.73 4.16 -17.08
N ARG A 71 10.75 4.86 -15.95
CA ARG A 71 11.51 4.44 -14.76
C ARG A 71 11.04 3.08 -14.24
N LEU A 72 9.72 2.85 -14.22
CA LEU A 72 9.14 1.58 -13.74
C LEU A 72 9.41 0.42 -14.68
N VAL A 73 9.28 0.65 -16.00
CA VAL A 73 9.61 -0.36 -17.02
C VAL A 73 11.06 -0.81 -16.90
N ASN A 74 11.98 0.12 -16.63
CA ASN A 74 13.41 -0.14 -16.43
C ASN A 74 13.75 -0.77 -15.05
N GLY A 75 12.76 -1.30 -14.33
CA GLY A 75 12.97 -1.97 -13.03
C GLY A 75 12.90 -1.05 -11.80
N GLY A 76 12.52 0.21 -11.97
CA GLY A 76 12.27 1.10 -10.83
C GLY A 76 11.04 0.68 -10.02
N THR A 77 11.04 1.02 -8.74
CA THR A 77 9.91 0.77 -7.82
C THR A 77 8.99 1.98 -7.69
N LEU A 78 7.72 1.72 -7.35
CA LEU A 78 6.76 2.75 -6.99
C LEU A 78 7.14 3.38 -5.65
N LYS A 79 6.79 4.66 -5.47
CA LYS A 79 7.10 5.38 -4.24
C LYS A 79 6.33 4.82 -3.05
N SER A 80 5.09 4.38 -3.25
CA SER A 80 4.26 3.71 -2.24
C SER A 80 4.92 2.42 -1.75
N ILE A 81 5.31 1.53 -2.66
CA ILE A 81 5.98 0.26 -2.34
C ILE A 81 7.29 0.51 -1.59
N ARG A 82 8.14 1.41 -2.11
CA ARG A 82 9.40 1.77 -1.44
C ARG A 82 9.18 2.35 -0.04
N ASN A 83 8.10 3.10 0.15
CA ASN A 83 7.77 3.66 1.46
C ASN A 83 7.19 2.60 2.39
N SER A 84 6.40 1.64 1.90
CA SER A 84 5.88 0.54 2.71
C SER A 84 7.00 -0.40 3.17
N GLU A 85 8.00 -0.66 2.32
CA GLU A 85 9.20 -1.44 2.70
C GLU A 85 9.98 -0.80 3.86
N LYS A 86 9.95 0.54 3.96
CA LYS A 86 10.61 1.31 5.03
C LYS A 86 9.71 1.54 6.24
N SER A 87 8.44 1.14 6.18
CA SER A 87 7.49 1.38 7.24
C SER A 87 7.75 0.47 8.43
N TRP A 88 7.65 1.02 9.64
CA TRP A 88 7.78 0.23 10.88
C TRP A 88 6.50 -0.58 11.16
N LEU A 89 5.36 -0.08 10.68
CA LEU A 89 4.05 -0.71 10.81
C LEU A 89 3.58 -1.23 9.47
N LEU A 90 2.94 -2.39 9.48
CA LEU A 90 2.16 -2.87 8.35
C LEU A 90 0.93 -1.97 8.14
N GLU A 91 0.34 -2.02 6.94
CA GLU A 91 -0.85 -1.21 6.64
C GLU A 91 -2.04 -1.55 7.56
N SER A 92 -2.22 -2.83 7.89
CA SER A 92 -3.21 -3.29 8.85
C SER A 92 -2.93 -2.76 10.27
N GLU A 93 -1.67 -2.78 10.70
CA GLU A 93 -1.25 -2.28 12.01
C GLU A 93 -1.45 -0.78 12.13
N ALA A 94 -1.05 -0.02 11.11
CA ALA A 94 -1.28 1.41 11.05
C ALA A 94 -2.77 1.76 11.11
N THR A 95 -3.62 0.95 10.46
CA THR A 95 -5.08 1.13 10.49
C THR A 95 -5.63 0.92 11.89
N MET A 96 -5.20 -0.13 12.60
CA MET A 96 -5.60 -0.37 14.00
C MET A 96 -5.21 0.79 14.92
N VAL A 97 -4.00 1.35 14.76
CA VAL A 97 -3.54 2.50 15.54
C VAL A 97 -4.39 3.76 15.26
N ILE A 98 -4.74 3.99 14.00
CA ILE A 98 -5.62 5.11 13.60
C ILE A 98 -7.01 4.95 14.19
N ASP A 99 -7.60 3.76 14.10
CA ASP A 99 -8.94 3.49 14.60
C ASP A 99 -8.99 3.63 16.13
N TYR A 100 -7.97 3.14 16.84
CA TYR A 100 -7.81 3.38 18.28
C TYR A 100 -7.73 4.87 18.61
N ALA A 101 -6.93 5.64 17.86
CA ALA A 101 -6.81 7.08 18.09
C ALA A 101 -8.14 7.82 17.87
N ILE A 102 -8.90 7.44 16.84
CA ILE A 102 -10.23 7.99 16.56
C ILE A 102 -11.19 7.63 17.70
N GLU A 103 -11.19 6.38 18.16
CA GLU A 103 -12.06 5.91 19.24
C GLU A 103 -11.79 6.65 20.55
N VAL A 104 -10.52 6.80 20.93
CA VAL A 104 -10.10 7.55 22.13
C VAL A 104 -10.55 9.01 22.05
N ALA A 105 -10.39 9.64 20.88
CA ALA A 105 -10.83 11.01 20.65
C ALA A 105 -12.35 11.14 20.71
N CYS A 106 -13.11 10.21 20.12
CA CYS A 106 -14.57 10.18 20.17
C CYS A 106 -15.11 10.04 21.60
N ARG A 107 -14.40 9.34 22.48
CA ARG A 107 -14.74 9.19 23.90
C ARG A 107 -14.35 10.40 24.75
N GLY A 108 -13.69 11.41 24.17
CA GLY A 108 -13.24 12.61 24.89
C GLY A 108 -12.00 12.40 25.76
N PHE A 109 -11.30 11.28 25.62
CA PHE A 109 -10.07 11.02 26.38
C PHE A 109 -8.86 11.67 25.69
N PRO A 110 -7.94 12.27 26.45
CA PRO A 110 -6.70 12.81 25.88
C PRO A 110 -5.81 11.66 25.40
N LEU A 111 -5.47 11.68 24.11
CA LEU A 111 -4.51 10.75 23.53
C LEU A 111 -3.08 11.21 23.87
N SER A 112 -2.48 10.63 24.91
CA SER A 112 -1.08 10.89 25.24
C SER A 112 -0.14 10.07 24.36
N HIS A 113 1.03 10.63 24.06
CA HIS A 113 2.07 9.91 23.29
C HIS A 113 2.44 8.57 23.93
N ARG A 114 2.50 8.52 25.27
CA ARG A 114 2.76 7.30 26.03
C ARG A 114 1.72 6.21 25.75
N ARG A 115 0.42 6.53 25.80
CA ARG A 115 -0.66 5.55 25.53
C ARG A 115 -0.65 5.07 24.08
N LEU A 116 -0.38 5.98 23.15
CA LEU A 116 -0.25 5.61 21.75
C LEU A 116 0.93 4.65 21.53
N LYS A 117 2.07 4.91 22.16
CA LYS A 117 3.23 4.02 22.13
C LYS A 117 2.92 2.66 22.74
N GLU A 118 2.30 2.60 23.92
CA GLU A 118 1.91 1.33 24.56
C GLU A 118 0.98 0.51 23.65
N HIS A 119 0.04 1.15 22.97
CA HIS A 119 -0.85 0.48 22.02
C HIS A 119 -0.10 -0.03 20.77
N VAL A 120 0.77 0.79 20.18
CA VAL A 120 1.64 0.41 19.05
C VAL A 120 2.56 -0.76 19.43
N ASP A 121 3.21 -0.69 20.59
CA ASP A 121 4.10 -1.74 21.09
C ASP A 121 3.34 -3.06 21.30
N ASN A 122 2.10 -2.99 21.81
CA ASN A 122 1.27 -4.18 21.95
C ASN A 122 0.91 -4.81 20.60
N ILE A 123 0.52 -4.02 19.60
CA ILE A 123 0.27 -4.50 18.23
C ILE A 123 1.51 -5.19 17.66
N CYS A 124 2.66 -4.52 17.74
CA CYS A 124 3.93 -5.05 17.24
C CYS A 124 4.32 -6.34 17.98
N ARG A 125 4.14 -6.41 19.30
CA ARG A 125 4.42 -7.63 20.09
C ARG A 125 3.54 -8.78 19.66
N THR A 126 2.24 -8.58 19.46
CA THR A 126 1.33 -9.64 19.00
C THR A 126 1.77 -10.23 17.66
N ARG A 127 2.23 -9.39 16.72
CA ARG A 127 2.82 -9.87 15.46
C ARG A 127 4.11 -10.65 15.69
N LEU A 128 5.04 -10.12 16.48
CA LEU A 128 6.33 -10.77 16.71
C LEU A 128 6.18 -12.10 17.48
N THR A 129 5.29 -12.16 18.48
CA THR A 129 5.07 -13.39 19.27
C THR A 129 4.34 -14.47 18.49
N SER A 130 3.38 -14.10 17.63
CA SER A 130 2.68 -15.05 16.74
C SER A 130 3.61 -15.67 15.68
N VAL A 131 4.56 -14.89 15.16
CA VAL A 131 5.59 -15.40 14.23
C VAL A 131 6.56 -16.35 14.95
N THR A 132 6.92 -16.08 16.21
CA THR A 132 7.79 -16.98 16.98
C THR A 132 7.12 -18.28 17.41
N HIS A 133 5.79 -18.33 17.55
CA HIS A 133 5.08 -19.56 17.93
C HIS A 133 4.99 -20.58 16.78
N PHE A 134 5.23 -20.17 15.54
CA PHE A 134 5.30 -21.06 14.37
C PHE A 134 6.71 -21.63 14.13
N TRP A 135 7.70 -21.19 14.90
CA TRP A 135 9.09 -21.64 14.85
C TRP A 135 9.54 -22.14 16.23
N VAL A 136 8.77 -23.04 16.82
CA VAL A 136 9.29 -23.91 17.88
C VAL A 136 9.76 -25.19 17.17
N PRO A 137 11.08 -25.47 17.06
CA PRO A 137 11.52 -26.82 16.74
C PRO A 137 11.02 -27.69 17.89
N MET A 138 10.14 -28.62 17.57
CA MET A 138 9.63 -29.65 18.44
C MET A 138 10.84 -30.31 19.12
N ARG A 139 11.10 -29.92 20.37
CA ARG A 139 12.19 -30.44 21.19
C ARG A 139 11.86 -31.90 21.46
N LEU A 140 12.43 -32.79 20.65
CA LEU A 140 12.43 -34.23 20.87
C LEU A 140 12.81 -34.49 22.32
N SER A 141 11.83 -34.92 23.10
CA SER A 141 11.99 -35.48 24.43
C SER A 141 12.76 -36.80 24.30
N ASN A 142 14.08 -36.72 24.36
CA ASN A 142 14.92 -37.89 24.60
C ASN A 142 14.86 -38.22 26.10
N SER A 143 13.85 -39.01 26.44
CA SER A 143 13.90 -39.93 27.57
C SER A 143 15.01 -40.95 27.28
N TRP A 144 16.04 -40.97 28.11
CA TRP A 144 16.98 -42.08 28.23
C TRP A 144 17.11 -42.39 29.72
N ASN A 145 16.75 -43.65 30.04
CA ASN A 145 17.01 -44.46 31.23
C ASN A 145 17.14 -43.80 32.61
#